data_AF-A0A957DZP5-F1
#
_entry.id   AF-A0A957DZP5-F1
#
_cell.length_a   1.000
_cell.length_b   1.000
_cell.length_c   1.000
_cell.angle_alpha   90.00
_cell.angle_beta   90.00
_cell.angle_gamma   90.00
#
_symmetry.space_group_name_H-M   'P 1'
#
loop_
_entity.id
_entity.type
_entity.pdbx_description
1 polymer ?
#
loop_
_entity_poly.entity_id
_entity_poly.type
_entity_poly.pdbx_seq_one_letter_code
_entity_poly.pdbx_strand_id
1 'polypeptide(L)'
;MESDNSHFAIKAATQIYSGLIRFYPAQFRHDYAKEMTQLFDDLCHETWQQQGYIGLTKLALVIVKDFSTSTVCEYLDFWRIKMRQKQSLFQVIGIILLAYTGLFILLNILIYEFGLPISWNPYAALYGRASTPIQSSLFDMSILFSPIIALGLFFLPLIHLTINPGNNQLVTMSISKLNRASLILLGFCVLALAVLGIYLMGENLPCFIGQQLSC
;
A
#
# COMPACT_ATOMS: atom_id res chain seq x y z
N MET A 1 -46.50 30.28 -0.28
CA MET A 1 -46.11 28.86 -0.47
C MET A 1 -44.63 28.71 -0.87
N GLU A 2 -44.02 29.66 -1.57
CA GLU A 2 -42.63 29.51 -2.04
C GLU A 2 -41.57 29.63 -0.93
N SER A 3 -41.84 30.40 0.12
CA SER A 3 -40.93 30.57 1.26
C SER A 3 -40.72 29.29 2.07
N ASP A 4 -41.77 28.49 2.31
CA ASP A 4 -41.67 27.28 3.14
C ASP A 4 -40.85 26.17 2.49
N ASN A 5 -40.94 26.03 1.16
CA ASN A 5 -40.20 25.01 0.41
C ASN A 5 -38.69 25.30 0.40
N SER A 6 -38.29 26.57 0.42
CA SER A 6 -36.87 26.97 0.43
C SER A 6 -36.17 26.59 1.74
N HIS A 7 -36.81 26.85 2.88
CA HIS A 7 -36.26 26.50 4.19
C HIS A 7 -36.10 24.99 4.37
N PHE A 8 -37.03 24.20 3.83
CA PHE A 8 -36.93 22.74 3.89
C PHE A 8 -35.78 22.22 3.02
N ALA A 9 -35.66 22.72 1.79
CA ALA A 9 -34.60 22.31 0.86
C ALA A 9 -33.19 22.65 1.38
N ILE A 10 -33.01 23.85 1.92
CA ILE A 10 -31.71 24.29 2.50
C ILE A 10 -31.38 23.44 3.72
N LYS A 11 -32.32 23.22 4.65
CA LYS A 11 -32.10 22.34 5.80
C LYS A 11 -31.71 20.92 5.41
N ALA A 12 -32.34 20.36 4.38
CA ALA A 12 -32.01 19.04 3.88
C ALA A 12 -30.58 18.99 3.30
N ALA A 13 -30.20 19.99 2.51
CA ALA A 13 -28.84 20.11 1.97
C ALA A 13 -27.78 20.22 3.08
N THR A 14 -28.03 21.08 4.07
CA THR A 14 -27.11 21.27 5.22
C THR A 14 -26.99 20.00 6.07
N GLN A 15 -28.07 19.23 6.24
CA GLN A 15 -28.02 17.93 6.92
C GLN A 15 -27.18 16.89 6.15
N ILE A 16 -27.35 16.82 4.82
CA ILE A 16 -26.54 15.91 3.98
C ILE A 16 -25.07 16.30 4.08
N TYR A 17 -24.75 17.59 3.97
CA TYR A 17 -23.38 18.09 4.05
C TYR A 17 -22.75 17.83 5.42
N SER A 18 -23.50 18.05 6.51
CA SER A 18 -23.06 17.73 7.87
C SER A 18 -22.78 16.23 8.05
N GLY A 19 -23.57 15.38 7.38
CA GLY A 19 -23.31 13.93 7.31
C GLY A 19 -22.01 13.62 6.58
N LEU A 20 -21.76 14.30 5.46
CA LEU A 20 -20.56 14.17 4.65
C LEU A 20 -19.30 14.52 5.47
N ILE A 21 -19.33 15.61 6.24
CA ILE A 21 -18.22 16.05 7.10
C ILE A 21 -17.78 14.96 8.09
N ARG A 22 -18.65 14.02 8.47
CA ARG A 22 -18.25 12.92 9.36
C ARG A 22 -17.20 11.99 8.76
N PHE A 23 -17.07 11.94 7.44
CA PHE A 23 -16.06 11.15 6.74
C PHE A 23 -14.66 11.78 6.75
N TYR A 24 -14.54 13.08 7.09
CA TYR A 24 -13.24 13.71 7.26
C TYR A 24 -12.49 13.14 8.49
N PRO A 25 -11.14 13.11 8.45
CA PRO A 25 -10.32 12.75 9.61
C PRO A 25 -10.69 13.60 10.83
N ALA A 26 -10.66 12.97 12.02
CA ALA A 26 -11.16 13.60 13.24
C ALA A 26 -10.49 14.94 13.59
N GLN A 27 -9.19 15.08 13.27
CA GLN A 27 -8.43 16.30 13.53
C GLN A 27 -8.91 17.45 12.62
N PHE A 28 -8.97 17.22 11.31
CA PHE A 28 -9.46 18.22 10.35
C PHE A 28 -10.91 18.64 10.64
N ARG A 29 -11.75 17.67 11.01
CA ARG A 29 -13.13 17.94 11.42
C ARG A 29 -13.22 18.84 12.65
N HIS A 30 -12.31 18.73 13.61
CA HIS A 30 -12.34 19.57 14.81
C HIS A 30 -12.06 21.04 14.47
N ASP A 31 -11.12 21.27 13.56
CA ASP A 31 -10.59 22.60 13.26
C ASP A 31 -11.43 23.37 12.23
N TYR A 32 -12.14 22.67 11.33
CA TYR A 32 -12.79 23.31 10.17
C TYR A 32 -14.28 23.01 9.98
N ALA A 33 -14.87 22.08 10.74
CA ALA A 33 -16.25 21.65 10.47
C ALA A 33 -17.26 22.79 10.60
N LYS A 34 -17.05 23.71 11.54
CA LYS A 34 -17.98 24.82 11.80
C LYS A 34 -17.93 25.83 10.67
N GLU A 35 -16.73 26.25 10.29
CA GLU A 35 -16.45 27.22 9.24
C GLU A 35 -16.93 26.68 7.88
N MET A 36 -16.69 25.40 7.59
CA MET A 36 -17.16 24.76 6.36
C MET A 36 -18.68 24.67 6.30
N THR A 37 -19.34 24.38 7.43
CA THR A 37 -20.81 24.31 7.47
C THR A 37 -21.43 25.70 7.26
N GLN A 38 -20.84 26.75 7.85
CA GLN A 38 -21.28 28.13 7.65
C GLN A 38 -21.12 28.56 6.18
N LEU A 39 -19.95 28.31 5.60
CA LEU A 39 -19.69 28.64 4.19
C LEU A 39 -20.64 27.89 3.25
N PHE A 40 -20.97 26.63 3.55
CA PHE A 40 -21.96 25.87 2.78
C PHE A 40 -23.37 26.48 2.87
N ASP A 41 -23.79 26.89 4.07
CA ASP A 41 -25.10 27.51 4.30
C ASP A 41 -25.24 28.84 3.54
N ASP A 42 -24.18 29.66 3.59
CA ASP A 42 -24.09 30.92 2.84
C ASP A 42 -24.19 30.68 1.32
N LEU A 43 -23.44 29.70 0.80
CA LEU A 43 -23.48 29.32 -0.62
C LEU A 43 -24.85 28.78 -1.04
N CYS A 44 -25.54 28.03 -0.19
CA CYS A 44 -26.89 27.55 -0.45
C CYS A 44 -27.89 28.69 -0.54
N HIS A 45 -27.82 29.65 0.38
CA HIS A 45 -28.69 30.82 0.38
C HIS A 45 -28.49 31.70 -0.86
N GLU A 46 -27.24 31.98 -1.24
CA GLU A 46 -26.92 32.77 -2.43
C GLU A 46 -27.37 32.06 -3.72
N THR A 47 -27.05 30.77 -3.85
CA THR A 47 -27.40 29.99 -5.06
C THR A 47 -28.91 29.86 -5.23
N TRP A 48 -29.65 29.73 -4.12
CA TRP A 48 -31.11 29.69 -4.15
C TRP A 48 -31.70 30.99 -4.67
N GLN A 49 -31.20 32.15 -4.21
CA GLN A 49 -31.67 33.46 -4.67
C GLN A 49 -31.43 33.68 -6.18
N GLN A 50 -30.34 33.15 -6.71
CA GLN A 50 -29.96 33.36 -8.12
C GLN A 50 -30.61 32.36 -9.09
N GLN A 51 -30.68 31.07 -8.71
CA GLN A 51 -30.97 29.97 -9.63
C GLN A 51 -31.98 28.95 -9.08
N GLY A 52 -32.53 29.18 -7.88
CA GLY A 52 -33.51 28.31 -7.22
C GLY A 52 -33.01 26.86 -7.09
N TYR A 53 -33.90 25.91 -7.38
CA TYR A 53 -33.64 24.48 -7.19
C TYR A 53 -32.56 23.91 -8.14
N ILE A 54 -32.50 24.38 -9.38
CA ILE A 54 -31.53 23.90 -10.38
C ILE A 54 -30.10 24.29 -9.97
N GLY A 55 -29.91 25.51 -9.48
CA GLY A 55 -28.62 25.94 -8.94
C GLY A 55 -28.18 25.09 -7.76
N LEU A 56 -29.11 24.81 -6.82
CA LEU A 56 -28.83 24.03 -5.63
C LEU A 56 -28.37 22.60 -5.95
N THR A 57 -29.04 21.91 -6.88
CA THR A 57 -28.67 20.55 -7.28
C THR A 57 -27.31 20.50 -7.99
N LYS A 58 -27.03 21.49 -8.85
CA LYS A 58 -25.74 21.61 -9.53
C LYS A 58 -24.60 21.88 -8.53
N LEU A 59 -24.82 22.78 -7.57
CA LEU A 59 -23.88 23.08 -6.49
C LEU A 59 -23.59 21.83 -5.67
N ALA A 60 -24.62 21.09 -5.26
CA ALA A 60 -24.47 19.86 -4.49
C ALA A 60 -23.61 18.82 -5.22
N LEU A 61 -23.81 18.61 -6.54
CA LEU A 61 -22.98 17.68 -7.32
C LEU A 61 -21.52 18.10 -7.41
N VAL A 62 -21.26 19.40 -7.61
CA VAL A 62 -19.89 19.94 -7.66
C VAL A 62 -19.19 19.73 -6.31
N ILE A 63 -19.88 20.05 -5.21
CA ILE A 63 -19.34 19.90 -3.86
C ILE A 63 -19.10 18.43 -3.52
N VAL A 64 -20.01 17.51 -3.85
CA VAL A 64 -19.80 16.08 -3.60
C VAL A 64 -18.60 15.55 -4.38
N LYS A 65 -18.45 15.96 -5.65
CA LYS A 65 -17.28 15.58 -6.46
C LYS A 65 -15.98 16.12 -5.88
N ASP A 66 -15.95 17.41 -5.55
CA ASP A 66 -14.77 18.05 -4.97
C ASP A 66 -14.41 17.43 -3.62
N PHE A 67 -15.40 17.25 -2.73
CA PHE A 67 -15.27 16.59 -1.44
C PHE A 67 -14.72 15.17 -1.56
N SER A 68 -15.23 14.38 -2.51
CA SER A 68 -14.76 13.00 -2.70
C SER A 68 -13.29 12.98 -3.09
N THR A 69 -12.85 13.94 -3.89
CA THR A 69 -11.47 14.04 -4.36
C THR A 69 -10.55 14.52 -3.23
N SER A 70 -10.96 15.55 -2.50
CA SER A 70 -10.19 16.11 -1.37
C SER A 70 -10.08 15.10 -0.23
N THR A 71 -11.18 14.45 0.15
CA THR A 71 -11.20 13.44 1.23
C THR A 71 -10.30 12.25 0.92
N VAL A 72 -10.32 11.73 -0.31
CA VAL A 72 -9.42 10.64 -0.71
C VAL A 72 -7.97 11.08 -0.65
N CYS A 73 -7.65 12.30 -1.13
CA CYS A 73 -6.28 12.82 -1.06
C CYS A 73 -5.79 12.99 0.38
N GLU A 74 -6.60 13.60 1.24
CA GLU A 74 -6.26 13.78 2.66
C GLU A 74 -6.14 12.45 3.39
N TYR A 75 -7.01 11.47 3.11
CA TYR A 75 -6.90 10.15 3.71
C TYR A 75 -5.61 9.45 3.27
N LEU A 76 -5.24 9.54 1.99
CA LEU A 76 -3.98 9.00 1.49
C LEU A 76 -2.77 9.69 2.13
N ASP A 77 -2.81 11.01 2.32
CA ASP A 77 -1.74 11.75 2.98
C ASP A 77 -1.64 11.40 4.48
N PHE A 78 -2.77 11.28 5.17
CA PHE A 78 -2.80 10.82 6.56
C PHE A 78 -2.25 9.38 6.68
N TRP A 79 -2.68 8.49 5.79
CA TRP A 79 -2.17 7.11 5.75
C TRP A 79 -0.68 7.07 5.48
N ARG A 80 -0.18 7.94 4.59
CA ARG A 80 1.23 8.09 4.28
C ARG A 80 2.05 8.58 5.48
N ILE A 81 1.57 9.60 6.20
CA ILE A 81 2.26 10.10 7.41
C ILE A 81 2.32 9.00 8.47
N LYS A 82 1.22 8.28 8.68
CA LYS A 82 1.16 7.15 9.62
C LYS A 82 2.07 6.00 9.21
N MET A 83 2.13 5.69 7.92
CA MET A 83 3.06 4.72 7.32
C MET A 83 4.52 5.12 7.52
N ARG A 84 4.85 6.41 7.35
CA ARG A 84 6.20 6.94 7.56
C ARG A 84 6.65 6.76 9.01
N GLN A 85 5.76 6.94 9.98
CA GLN A 85 6.08 6.67 11.38
C GLN A 85 6.35 5.16 11.63
N LYS A 86 5.67 4.28 10.90
CA LYS A 86 5.89 2.82 10.94
C LYS A 86 6.96 2.33 9.96
N GLN A 87 7.66 3.21 9.27
CA GLN A 87 8.63 2.85 8.24
C GLN A 87 9.74 1.95 8.80
N SER A 88 10.15 2.16 10.05
CA SER A 88 11.12 1.30 10.73
C SER A 88 10.64 -0.15 10.85
N LEU A 89 9.34 -0.36 11.10
CA LEU A 89 8.77 -1.72 11.20
C LEU A 89 8.80 -2.43 9.85
N PHE A 90 8.40 -1.76 8.77
CA PHE A 90 8.44 -2.37 7.43
C PHE A 90 9.88 -2.68 6.99
N GLN A 91 10.84 -1.82 7.32
CA GLN A 91 12.26 -2.09 7.06
C GLN A 91 12.76 -3.28 7.87
N VAL A 92 12.43 -3.37 9.16
CA VAL A 92 12.81 -4.50 10.01
C VAL A 92 12.20 -5.80 9.47
N ILE A 93 10.92 -5.81 9.10
CA ILE A 93 10.26 -6.98 8.50
C ILE A 93 10.96 -7.37 7.18
N GLY A 94 11.26 -6.40 6.32
CA GLY A 94 12.00 -6.64 5.07
C GLY A 94 13.39 -7.23 5.30
N ILE A 95 14.12 -6.74 6.31
CA ILE A 95 15.44 -7.27 6.70
C ILE A 95 15.32 -8.70 7.21
N ILE A 96 14.32 -9.00 8.06
CA ILE A 96 14.09 -10.36 8.58
C ILE A 96 13.79 -11.32 7.43
N LEU A 97 12.91 -10.94 6.51
CA LEU A 97 12.58 -11.74 5.33
C LEU A 97 13.81 -12.00 4.46
N LEU A 98 14.62 -10.96 4.20
CA LEU A 98 15.84 -11.10 3.40
C LEU A 98 16.91 -11.95 4.11
N ALA A 99 17.07 -11.81 5.43
CA ALA A 99 17.99 -12.60 6.22
C ALA A 99 17.56 -14.08 6.23
N TYR A 100 16.26 -14.35 6.31
CA TYR A 100 15.69 -15.69 6.20
C TYR A 100 16.03 -16.32 4.84
N THR A 101 15.79 -15.62 3.72
CA THR A 101 16.15 -16.11 2.38
C THR A 101 17.66 -16.31 2.24
N GLY A 102 18.45 -15.34 2.70
CA GLY A 102 19.91 -15.36 2.60
C GLY A 102 20.53 -16.51 3.40
N LEU A 103 20.01 -16.78 4.60
CA LEU A 103 20.41 -17.92 5.41
C LEU A 103 20.11 -19.25 4.70
N PHE A 104 18.94 -19.38 4.08
CA PHE A 104 18.59 -20.56 3.30
C PHE A 104 19.55 -20.77 2.13
N ILE A 105 19.79 -19.75 1.32
CA ILE A 105 20.73 -19.82 0.18
C ILE A 105 22.13 -20.20 0.67
N LEU A 106 22.62 -19.55 1.73
CA LEU A 106 23.94 -19.82 2.31
C LEU A 106 24.07 -21.27 2.78
N LEU A 107 23.06 -21.79 3.50
CA LEU A 107 23.06 -23.18 3.97
C LEU A 107 23.06 -24.17 2.80
N ASN A 108 22.28 -23.91 1.73
CA ASN A 108 22.29 -24.77 0.55
C ASN A 108 23.67 -24.76 -0.13
N ILE A 109 24.29 -23.60 -0.33
CA ILE A 109 25.65 -23.51 -0.89
C ILE A 109 26.65 -24.29 -0.03
N LEU A 110 26.59 -24.14 1.30
CA LEU A 110 27.45 -24.86 2.24
C LEU A 110 27.28 -26.38 2.17
N ILE A 111 26.05 -26.86 2.00
CA ILE A 111 25.75 -28.29 1.92
C ILE A 111 26.20 -28.84 0.55
N TYR A 112 25.77 -28.21 -0.54
CA TYR A 112 25.96 -28.74 -1.90
C TYR A 112 27.38 -28.54 -2.44
N GLU A 113 27.97 -27.36 -2.24
CA GLU A 113 29.30 -27.04 -2.82
C GLU A 113 30.45 -27.49 -1.92
N PHE A 114 30.32 -27.28 -0.61
CA PHE A 114 31.39 -27.63 0.34
C PHE A 114 31.27 -29.05 0.88
N GLY A 115 30.21 -29.78 0.50
CA GLY A 115 29.98 -31.16 0.92
C GLY A 115 29.93 -31.32 2.45
N LEU A 116 29.52 -30.27 3.17
CA LEU A 116 29.45 -30.32 4.62
C LEU A 116 28.45 -31.42 5.01
N PRO A 117 28.86 -32.42 5.81
CA PRO A 117 28.01 -33.54 6.21
C PRO A 117 27.06 -33.07 7.32
N ILE A 118 26.21 -32.13 6.98
CA ILE A 118 25.18 -31.62 7.86
C ILE A 118 24.07 -32.68 7.88
N SER A 119 24.10 -33.51 8.91
CA SER A 119 23.13 -34.59 9.10
C SER A 119 21.74 -34.10 9.50
N TRP A 120 21.60 -32.83 9.93
CA TRP A 120 20.29 -32.23 10.08
C TRP A 120 19.73 -31.84 8.72
N ASN A 121 18.44 -32.11 8.51
CA ASN A 121 17.72 -31.44 7.45
C ASN A 121 17.21 -30.12 8.07
N PRO A 122 17.59 -28.93 7.57
CA PRO A 122 17.11 -27.66 8.13
C PRO A 122 15.57 -27.58 8.15
N TYR A 123 14.91 -28.27 7.23
CA TYR A 123 13.46 -28.43 7.20
C TYR A 123 12.93 -29.23 8.41
N ALA A 124 13.65 -30.26 8.83
CA ALA A 124 13.26 -31.10 9.96
C ALA A 124 13.38 -30.37 11.31
N ALA A 125 14.25 -29.36 11.42
CA ALA A 125 14.35 -28.53 12.61
C ALA A 125 13.14 -27.58 12.76
N LEU A 126 12.58 -27.10 11.63
CA LEU A 126 11.45 -26.17 11.61
C LEU A 126 10.09 -26.90 11.68
N TYR A 127 9.93 -28.02 10.97
CA TYR A 127 8.63 -28.69 10.80
C TYR A 127 8.54 -30.08 11.45
N GLY A 128 9.63 -30.56 12.06
CA GLY A 128 9.71 -31.92 12.60
C GLY A 128 9.89 -32.99 11.51
N ARG A 129 10.04 -34.25 11.91
CA ARG A 129 10.33 -35.39 11.01
C ARG A 129 9.18 -35.80 10.07
N ALA A 130 7.96 -35.30 10.29
CA ALA A 130 6.77 -35.70 9.54
C ALA A 130 6.12 -34.48 8.85
N SER A 131 6.87 -33.82 7.97
CA SER A 131 6.32 -32.74 7.15
C SER A 131 5.32 -33.31 6.15
N THR A 132 4.10 -32.80 6.14
CA THR A 132 3.13 -33.12 5.08
C THR A 132 3.55 -32.42 3.77
N PRO A 133 3.16 -32.95 2.59
CA PRO A 133 3.48 -32.32 1.31
C PRO A 133 3.02 -30.85 1.20
N ILE A 134 1.97 -30.49 1.93
CA ILE A 134 1.44 -29.12 1.99
C ILE A 134 2.42 -28.20 2.74
N GLN A 135 3.03 -28.67 3.83
CA GLN A 135 3.97 -27.87 4.61
C GLN A 135 5.26 -27.59 3.85
N SER A 136 5.81 -28.58 3.15
CA SER A 136 6.98 -28.36 2.29
C SER A 136 6.68 -27.35 1.19
N SER A 137 5.54 -27.49 0.50
CA SER A 137 5.12 -26.55 -0.55
C SER A 137 4.97 -25.12 -0.02
N LEU A 138 4.35 -24.93 1.16
CA LEU A 138 4.21 -23.60 1.76
C LEU A 138 5.55 -22.98 2.13
N PHE A 139 6.50 -23.80 2.61
CA PHE A 139 7.84 -23.33 2.93
C PHE A 139 8.59 -22.88 1.69
N ASP A 140 8.58 -23.68 0.62
CA ASP A 140 9.24 -23.33 -0.64
C ASP A 140 8.65 -22.04 -1.24
N MET A 141 7.32 -21.89 -1.19
CA MET A 141 6.65 -20.65 -1.56
C MET A 141 7.08 -19.48 -0.67
N SER A 142 7.22 -19.69 0.64
CA SER A 142 7.66 -18.63 1.55
C SER A 142 9.09 -18.16 1.24
N ILE A 143 10.01 -19.07 0.91
CA ILE A 143 11.37 -18.74 0.48
C ILE A 143 11.32 -17.96 -0.82
N LEU A 144 10.55 -18.43 -1.80
CA LEU A 144 10.44 -17.81 -3.12
C LEU A 144 9.85 -16.39 -3.05
N PHE A 145 8.77 -16.20 -2.30
CA PHE A 145 8.09 -14.91 -2.20
C PHE A 145 8.75 -13.94 -1.20
N SER A 146 9.52 -14.43 -0.23
CA SER A 146 10.16 -13.57 0.78
C SER A 146 11.01 -12.42 0.21
N PRO A 147 11.92 -12.61 -0.77
CA PRO A 147 12.69 -11.49 -1.34
C PRO A 147 11.83 -10.56 -2.20
N ILE A 148 10.75 -11.06 -2.84
CA ILE A 148 9.80 -10.22 -3.59
C ILE A 148 9.05 -9.29 -2.65
N ILE A 149 8.54 -9.85 -1.54
CA ILE A 149 7.84 -9.09 -0.50
C ILE A 149 8.82 -8.09 0.15
N ALA A 150 10.05 -8.51 0.48
CA ALA A 150 11.07 -7.64 1.04
C ALA A 150 11.41 -6.47 0.09
N LEU A 151 11.55 -6.74 -1.21
CA LEU A 151 11.77 -5.72 -2.25
C LEU A 151 10.61 -4.71 -2.26
N GLY A 152 9.37 -5.20 -2.25
CA GLY A 152 8.18 -4.34 -2.16
C GLY A 152 8.18 -3.47 -0.91
N LEU A 153 8.51 -4.04 0.26
CA LEU A 153 8.59 -3.31 1.53
C LEU A 153 9.70 -2.23 1.54
N PHE A 154 10.83 -2.48 0.87
CA PHE A 154 11.90 -1.48 0.72
C PHE A 154 11.58 -0.42 -0.33
N PHE A 155 10.79 -0.76 -1.35
CA PHE A 155 10.41 0.15 -2.42
C PHE A 155 9.24 1.07 -2.05
N LEU A 156 8.29 0.59 -1.24
CA LEU A 156 7.12 1.34 -0.79
C LEU A 156 7.46 2.73 -0.21
N PRO A 157 8.46 2.90 0.69
CA PRO A 157 8.83 4.23 1.20
C PRO A 157 9.59 5.11 0.21
N LEU A 158 10.04 4.59 -0.94
CA LEU A 158 10.78 5.37 -1.95
C LEU A 158 9.84 6.12 -2.91
N ILE A 159 8.60 5.64 -3.06
CA ILE A 159 7.61 6.26 -3.93
C ILE A 159 6.97 7.45 -3.19
N HIS A 160 7.42 8.67 -3.50
CA HIS A 160 6.74 9.89 -3.07
C HIS A 160 5.83 10.40 -4.19
N LEU A 161 4.53 10.14 -4.06
CA LEU A 161 3.51 10.74 -4.91
C LEU A 161 3.07 12.07 -4.30
N THR A 162 3.67 13.17 -4.76
CA THR A 162 3.21 14.50 -4.36
C THR A 162 2.12 14.92 -5.34
N ILE A 163 0.88 14.91 -4.86
CA ILE A 163 -0.27 15.44 -5.61
C ILE A 163 -0.34 16.92 -5.22
N ASN A 164 -0.06 17.82 -6.17
CA ASN A 164 -0.26 19.26 -5.96
C ASN A 164 -1.60 19.66 -6.61
N PRO A 165 -2.69 19.77 -5.85
CA PRO A 165 -4.01 20.06 -6.40
C PRO A 165 -4.16 21.50 -6.91
N GLY A 166 -3.21 22.41 -6.60
CA GLY A 166 -3.33 23.84 -6.93
C GLY A 166 -3.03 24.22 -8.39
N ASN A 167 -2.48 23.32 -9.21
CA ASN A 167 -2.04 23.66 -10.56
C ASN A 167 -2.38 22.53 -11.55
N ASN A 168 -3.61 22.55 -12.09
CA ASN A 168 -4.13 21.67 -13.16
C ASN A 168 -3.29 20.42 -13.49
N GLN A 169 -3.34 19.44 -12.56
CA GLN A 169 -3.07 18.02 -12.78
C GLN A 169 -1.70 17.62 -13.33
N LEU A 170 -0.62 18.03 -12.68
CA LEU A 170 0.65 17.30 -12.79
C LEU A 170 0.88 16.51 -11.50
N VAL A 171 0.62 15.19 -11.55
CA VAL A 171 1.10 14.25 -10.53
C VAL A 171 2.61 14.17 -10.70
N THR A 172 3.35 14.90 -9.86
CA THR A 172 4.80 14.81 -9.86
C THR A 172 5.21 13.63 -9.00
N MET A 173 5.66 12.55 -9.65
CA MET A 173 6.34 11.46 -8.96
C MET A 173 7.77 11.93 -8.67
N SER A 174 8.07 12.16 -7.40
CA SER A 174 9.43 12.46 -6.97
C SER A 174 10.05 11.21 -6.37
N ILE A 175 11.24 10.85 -6.84
CA ILE A 175 12.03 9.78 -6.24
C ILE A 175 12.86 10.45 -5.15
N SER A 176 12.60 10.09 -3.89
CA SER A 176 13.43 10.59 -2.79
C SER A 176 14.86 10.07 -2.93
N LYS A 177 15.84 10.84 -2.46
CA LYS A 177 17.24 10.38 -2.46
C LYS A 177 17.32 9.08 -1.66
N LEU A 178 17.64 7.98 -2.35
CA LEU A 178 17.87 6.70 -1.69
C LEU A 178 19.03 6.86 -0.70
N ASN A 179 18.79 6.41 0.54
CA ASN A 179 19.89 6.19 1.46
C ASN A 179 20.79 5.07 0.90
N ARG A 180 22.12 5.21 1.04
CA ARG A 180 23.09 4.19 0.61
C ARG A 180 22.74 2.81 1.19
N ALA A 181 22.29 2.76 2.45
CA ALA A 181 21.87 1.51 3.08
C ALA A 181 20.68 0.84 2.35
N SER A 182 19.67 1.62 1.95
CA SER A 182 18.52 1.12 1.19
C SER A 182 18.93 0.62 -0.19
N LEU A 183 19.87 1.30 -0.85
CA LEU A 183 20.39 0.87 -2.15
C LEU A 183 21.15 -0.46 -2.05
N ILE A 184 21.96 -0.63 -0.99
CA ILE A 184 22.65 -1.90 -0.70
C ILE A 184 21.62 -3.01 -0.47
N LEU A 185 20.61 -2.78 0.36
CA LEU A 185 19.55 -3.76 0.65
C LEU A 185 18.78 -4.16 -0.62
N LEU A 186 18.40 -3.19 -1.47
CA LEU A 186 17.78 -3.47 -2.76
C LEU A 186 18.69 -4.31 -3.65
N GLY A 187 19.99 -4.01 -3.70
CA GLY A 187 20.98 -4.81 -4.40
C GLY A 187 21.02 -6.26 -3.92
N PHE A 188 21.01 -6.48 -2.60
CA PHE A 188 20.92 -7.82 -2.01
C PHE A 188 19.61 -8.53 -2.35
N CYS A 189 18.46 -7.83 -2.35
CA CYS A 189 17.19 -8.42 -2.76
C CYS A 189 17.23 -8.90 -4.22
N VAL A 190 17.74 -8.06 -5.14
CA VAL A 190 17.86 -8.41 -6.56
C VAL A 190 18.83 -9.59 -6.75
N LEU A 191 19.96 -9.58 -6.04
CA LEU A 191 20.91 -10.69 -6.08
C LEU A 191 20.29 -11.99 -5.57
N ALA A 192 19.58 -11.96 -4.43
CA ALA A 192 18.90 -13.12 -3.87
C ALA A 192 17.85 -13.68 -4.84
N LEU A 193 17.07 -12.82 -5.49
CA LEU A 193 16.11 -13.21 -6.54
C LEU A 193 16.81 -13.87 -7.74
N ALA A 194 17.95 -13.33 -8.18
CA ALA A 194 18.71 -13.91 -9.28
C ALA A 194 19.24 -15.30 -8.93
N VAL A 195 19.82 -15.46 -7.72
CA VAL A 195 20.32 -16.75 -7.23
C VAL A 195 19.19 -17.78 -7.12
N LEU A 196 18.04 -17.39 -6.55
CA LEU A 196 16.86 -18.26 -6.49
C LEU A 196 16.32 -18.61 -7.86
N GLY A 197 16.29 -17.65 -8.80
CA GLY A 197 15.88 -17.89 -10.18
C GLY A 197 16.77 -18.92 -10.87
N ILE A 198 18.09 -18.79 -10.72
CA ILE A 198 19.06 -19.76 -11.25
C ILE A 198 18.86 -21.13 -10.61
N TYR A 199 18.68 -21.18 -9.29
CA TYR A 199 18.44 -22.42 -8.56
C TYR A 199 17.18 -23.14 -9.05
N LEU A 200 16.04 -22.42 -9.12
CA LEU A 200 14.78 -22.96 -9.61
C LEU A 200 14.88 -23.41 -11.07
N MET A 201 15.54 -22.62 -11.93
CA MET A 201 15.77 -23.02 -13.31
C MET A 201 16.63 -24.28 -13.38
N GLY A 202 17.67 -24.40 -12.55
CA GLY A 202 18.56 -25.56 -12.50
C GLY A 202 17.85 -26.84 -12.04
N GLU A 203 17.03 -26.76 -11.00
CA GLU A 203 16.26 -27.92 -10.50
C GLU A 203 15.15 -28.35 -11.47
N ASN A 204 14.48 -27.40 -12.12
CA ASN A 204 13.38 -27.71 -13.04
C ASN A 204 13.87 -27.98 -14.48
N LEU A 205 15.13 -27.71 -14.80
CA LEU A 205 15.70 -27.87 -16.14
C LEU A 205 15.55 -29.31 -16.69
N PRO A 206 15.81 -30.38 -15.91
CA PRO A 206 15.63 -31.76 -16.36
C PRO A 206 14.18 -32.09 -16.74
N CYS A 207 13.21 -31.51 -16.02
CA CYS A 207 11.79 -31.59 -16.35
C CYS A 207 11.48 -30.88 -17.67
N PHE A 208 12.02 -29.68 -17.89
CA PHE A 208 11.82 -28.94 -19.14
C PHE A 208 12.45 -29.61 -20.37
N ILE A 209 13.58 -30.30 -20.21
CA ILE A 209 14.25 -31.05 -21.31
C ILE A 209 13.57 -32.41 -21.57
N GLY A 210 12.58 -32.81 -20.74
CA GLY A 210 11.86 -34.08 -20.90
C GLY A 210 12.69 -35.30 -20.53
N GLN A 211 13.72 -35.13 -19.68
CA GLN A 211 14.59 -36.24 -19.23
C GLN A 211 14.05 -36.99 -18.01
N GLN A 212 13.00 -36.48 -17.34
CA GLN A 212 12.34 -37.16 -16.23
C GLN A 212 10.86 -37.42 -16.53
N LEU A 213 10.42 -38.67 -16.29
CA LEU A 213 9.03 -39.13 -16.47
C LEU A 213 8.10 -38.73 -15.31
N SER A 214 8.63 -38.07 -14.27
CA SER A 214 7.90 -37.71 -13.06
C SER A 214 8.31 -36.31 -12.63
N CYS A 215 7.57 -35.34 -13.13
CA CYS A 215 7.39 -34.01 -12.61
C CYS A 215 5.91 -33.96 -12.13
#